data_AF-A0A3C0AUC4-F1
#
_entry.id   AF-A0A3C0AUC4-F1
#
_cell.length_a   1.000
_cell.length_b   1.000
_cell.length_c   1.000
_cell.angle_alpha   90.00
_cell.angle_beta   90.00
_cell.angle_gamma   90.00
#
_symmetry.space_group_name_H-M   'P 1'
#
loop_
_entity.id
_entity.type
_entity.pdbx_description
1 polymer ?
#
loop_
_entity_poly.entity_id
_entity_poly.type
_entity_poly.pdbx_seq_one_letter_code
_entity_poly.pdbx_strand_id
1 'polypeptide(L)'
;MKSRCIETQSLWLSGLACFITIALGTLNTATQAAEPASTARYQKILFLGNSITLHGPSKKIGWEGNWGMAASSRDKDYVHLVTRSLAKSSGTDPTMLAKNIAAFERLYATYDLQEHLQDALAFHPDLVVLA
;
A
#
# COMPACT_ATOMS: atom_id res chain seq x y z
N MET A 1 -65.44 -61.52 -2.07
CA MET A 1 -66.12 -60.84 -3.19
C MET A 1 -66.98 -59.73 -2.60
N LYS A 2 -66.78 -58.48 -3.06
CA LYS A 2 -67.80 -57.41 -3.21
C LYS A 2 -68.54 -56.94 -1.93
N SER A 3 -68.74 -55.68 -1.61
CA SER A 3 -68.72 -54.43 -2.39
C SER A 3 -68.82 -53.22 -1.44
N ARG A 4 -68.20 -52.12 -1.88
CA ARG A 4 -68.47 -50.68 -1.65
C ARG A 4 -69.67 -50.27 -0.76
N CYS A 5 -69.42 -49.25 0.07
CA CYS A 5 -70.30 -48.08 0.20
C CYS A 5 -69.44 -46.82 0.39
N ILE A 6 -69.82 -45.74 -0.29
CA ILE A 6 -69.21 -44.39 -0.32
C ILE A 6 -70.22 -43.42 0.34
N GLU A 7 -69.72 -42.25 0.76
CA GLU A 7 -70.37 -41.01 1.24
C GLU A 7 -70.30 -40.78 2.76
N THR A 8 -69.90 -39.62 3.28
CA THR A 8 -69.90 -38.24 2.75
C THR A 8 -68.79 -37.37 3.38
N GLN A 9 -68.53 -36.26 2.70
CA GLN A 9 -67.46 -35.26 2.81
C GLN A 9 -67.51 -34.35 4.06
N SER A 10 -66.37 -33.76 4.42
CA SER A 10 -66.30 -32.30 4.59
C SER A 10 -64.87 -31.78 4.33
N LEU A 11 -64.73 -31.04 3.23
CA LEU A 11 -63.54 -30.32 2.79
C LEU A 11 -63.30 -29.08 3.66
N TRP A 12 -62.04 -28.80 4.00
CA TRP A 12 -61.45 -27.46 3.87
C TRP A 12 -59.95 -27.62 3.54
N LEU A 13 -59.55 -27.21 2.33
CA LEU A 13 -58.17 -26.92 1.91
C LEU A 13 -57.66 -25.73 2.77
N SER A 14 -56.39 -25.56 3.13
CA SER A 14 -55.16 -25.46 2.33
C SER A 14 -54.00 -25.38 3.32
N GLY A 15 -52.95 -26.20 3.26
CA GLY A 15 -51.83 -25.97 2.35
C GLY A 15 -50.90 -24.86 2.85
N LEU A 16 -49.91 -25.16 3.69
CA LEU A 16 -48.54 -24.64 3.57
C LEU A 16 -47.60 -25.33 4.57
N ALA A 17 -46.67 -26.12 4.03
CA ALA A 17 -45.47 -26.55 4.71
C ALA A 17 -44.56 -25.34 4.96
N CYS A 18 -43.94 -25.21 6.13
CA CYS A 18 -42.88 -24.22 6.33
C CYS A 18 -41.86 -24.66 7.39
N PHE A 19 -40.84 -25.34 6.88
CA PHE A 19 -39.41 -25.22 7.21
C PHE A 19 -38.98 -25.19 8.69
N ILE A 20 -38.53 -26.35 9.19
CA ILE A 20 -37.48 -26.42 10.21
C ILE A 20 -36.16 -26.09 9.51
N THR A 21 -35.69 -24.85 9.66
CA THR A 21 -34.35 -24.43 9.22
C THR A 21 -33.31 -24.94 10.21
N ILE A 22 -32.72 -26.09 9.93
CA ILE A 22 -31.40 -26.41 10.47
C ILE A 22 -30.41 -25.57 9.66
N ALA A 23 -29.87 -24.52 10.29
CA ALA A 23 -28.78 -23.74 9.73
C ALA A 23 -27.52 -24.62 9.68
N LEU A 24 -27.36 -25.38 8.60
CA LEU A 24 -26.11 -26.00 8.22
C LEU A 24 -25.17 -24.87 7.80
N GLY A 25 -24.30 -24.44 8.71
CA GLY A 25 -23.27 -23.46 8.42
C GLY A 25 -22.35 -23.99 7.33
N THR A 26 -22.55 -23.53 6.09
CA THR A 26 -21.57 -23.73 5.02
C THR A 26 -20.36 -22.87 5.36
N LEU A 27 -19.24 -23.50 5.74
CA LEU A 27 -17.94 -22.84 5.71
C LEU A 27 -17.65 -22.45 4.27
N ASN A 28 -17.91 -21.19 3.92
CA ASN A 28 -17.33 -20.58 2.74
C ASN A 28 -15.84 -20.33 3.01
N THR A 29 -15.00 -21.34 2.82
CA THR A 29 -13.60 -21.08 2.55
C THR A 29 -13.51 -20.56 1.12
N ALA A 30 -13.67 -19.25 0.95
CA ALA A 30 -13.17 -18.59 -0.23
C ALA A 30 -11.65 -18.75 -0.20
N THR A 31 -11.15 -19.76 -0.91
CA THR A 31 -9.74 -19.86 -1.26
C THR A 31 -9.44 -18.68 -2.17
N GLN A 32 -9.00 -17.57 -1.59
CA GLN A 32 -8.29 -16.54 -2.32
C GLN A 32 -7.04 -17.23 -2.86
N ALA A 33 -7.00 -17.48 -4.17
CA ALA A 33 -5.75 -17.84 -4.82
C ALA A 33 -4.76 -16.73 -4.47
N ALA A 34 -3.70 -17.06 -3.75
CA ALA A 34 -2.60 -16.14 -3.55
C ALA A 34 -1.99 -15.91 -4.93
N GLU A 35 -2.35 -14.80 -5.57
CA GLU A 35 -1.55 -14.23 -6.65
C GLU A 35 -0.11 -14.25 -6.15
N PRO A 36 0.86 -14.83 -6.90
CA PRO A 36 2.24 -14.69 -6.51
C PRO A 36 2.49 -13.19 -6.46
N ALA A 37 2.67 -12.65 -5.25
CA ALA A 37 3.06 -11.28 -5.06
C ALA A 37 4.40 -11.15 -5.77
N SER A 38 4.38 -10.72 -7.04
CA SER A 38 5.58 -10.29 -7.72
C SER A 38 6.03 -9.11 -6.89
N THR A 39 7.01 -9.33 -6.01
CA THR A 39 7.59 -8.26 -5.24
C THR A 39 8.15 -7.30 -6.26
N ALA A 40 7.45 -6.18 -6.47
CA ALA A 40 7.85 -5.18 -7.44
C ALA A 40 9.29 -4.81 -7.11
N ARG A 41 10.20 -5.14 -8.02
CA ARG A 41 11.63 -4.94 -7.80
C ARG A 41 11.94 -3.49 -8.17
N TYR A 42 11.88 -2.60 -7.18
CA TYR A 42 12.29 -1.21 -7.32
C TYR A 42 13.83 -1.16 -7.38
N GLN A 43 14.38 -0.56 -8.42
CA GLN A 43 15.82 -0.41 -8.67
C GLN A 43 16.29 1.04 -8.63
N LYS A 44 15.37 2.00 -8.81
CA LYS A 44 15.66 3.43 -8.86
C LYS A 44 14.67 4.20 -8.00
N ILE A 45 15.08 4.51 -6.79
CA ILE A 45 14.22 5.14 -5.78
C ILE A 45 14.51 6.64 -5.72
N LEU A 46 13.49 7.47 -5.96
CA LEU A 46 13.56 8.90 -5.77
C LEU A 46 12.87 9.27 -4.45
N PHE A 47 13.61 9.92 -3.55
CA PHE A 47 13.09 10.50 -2.31
C PHE A 47 12.97 12.02 -2.45
N LEU A 48 11.78 12.55 -2.22
CA LEU A 48 11.47 13.97 -2.24
C LEU A 48 10.87 14.35 -0.88
N GLY A 49 11.41 15.38 -0.24
CA GLY A 49 10.85 15.95 0.98
C GLY A 49 11.70 17.09 1.52
N ASN A 50 11.53 17.48 2.78
CA ASN A 50 12.30 18.57 3.39
C ASN A 50 13.64 18.12 4.02
N SER A 51 14.08 18.83 5.08
CA SER A 51 15.33 18.56 5.80
C SER A 51 15.34 17.21 6.51
N ILE A 52 14.17 16.58 6.71
CA ILE A 52 14.09 15.21 7.22
C ILE A 52 14.52 14.21 6.15
N THR A 53 14.30 14.50 4.86
CA THR A 53 14.76 13.69 3.72
C THR A 53 16.24 13.88 3.44
N LEU A 54 16.67 15.13 3.29
CA LEU A 54 18.06 15.46 3.04
C LEU A 54 18.35 16.87 3.52
N HIS A 55 19.41 17.03 4.31
CA HIS A 55 19.96 18.34 4.61
C HIS A 55 21.47 18.29 4.53
N GLY A 56 22.04 19.17 3.70
CA GLY A 56 23.48 19.36 3.64
C GLY A 56 24.02 20.05 4.89
N PRO A 57 25.35 20.02 5.12
CA PRO A 57 25.96 20.63 6.28
C PRO A 57 25.61 22.12 6.40
N SER A 58 25.27 22.56 7.61
CA SER A 58 24.92 23.94 7.93
C SER A 58 25.51 24.34 9.27
N LYS A 59 26.65 25.04 9.22
CA LYS A 59 27.33 25.57 10.42
C LYS A 59 26.44 26.49 11.25
N LYS A 60 25.48 27.17 10.62
CA LYS A 60 24.56 28.12 11.28
C LYS A 60 23.66 27.45 12.32
N ILE A 61 23.34 26.17 12.14
CA ILE A 61 22.48 25.39 13.03
C ILE A 61 23.23 24.24 13.71
N GLY A 62 24.56 24.22 13.62
CA GLY A 62 25.38 23.14 14.16
C GLY A 62 25.17 21.77 13.48
N TRP A 63 24.68 21.76 12.24
CA TRP A 63 24.46 20.52 11.50
C TRP A 63 25.67 20.20 10.62
N GLU A 64 26.33 19.07 10.89
CA GLU A 64 27.51 18.62 10.11
C GLU A 64 27.15 17.47 9.14
N GLY A 65 25.96 16.92 9.25
CA GLY A 65 25.52 15.79 8.44
C GLY A 65 25.20 16.16 6.99
N ASN A 66 25.16 15.14 6.14
CA ASN A 66 24.65 15.22 4.78
C ASN A 66 23.61 14.10 4.56
N TRP A 67 22.58 14.13 5.39
CA TRP A 67 21.51 13.15 5.51
C TRP A 67 20.31 13.78 6.23
N GLY A 68 19.25 13.01 6.50
CA GLY A 68 18.06 13.53 7.20
C GLY A 68 18.34 14.07 8.61
N MET A 69 17.89 15.30 8.90
CA MET A 69 18.23 15.99 10.17
C MET A 69 17.75 15.28 11.44
N ALA A 70 16.69 14.47 11.37
CA ALA A 70 16.19 13.73 12.54
C ALA A 70 17.06 12.52 12.91
N ALA A 71 18.06 12.16 12.10
CA ALA A 71 18.87 10.97 12.31
C ALA A 71 20.23 11.30 12.93
N SER A 72 20.66 10.47 13.88
CA SER A 72 21.98 10.59 14.51
C SER A 72 23.16 10.25 13.59
N SER A 73 22.90 9.53 12.49
CA SER A 73 23.90 9.17 11.48
C SER A 73 23.22 8.86 10.15
N ARG A 74 23.99 8.91 9.05
CA ARG A 74 23.51 8.64 7.69
C ARG A 74 22.76 7.32 7.57
N ASP A 75 23.30 6.26 8.16
CA ASP A 75 22.73 4.92 8.09
C ASP A 75 21.43 4.74 8.90
N LYS A 76 21.05 5.73 9.71
CA LYS A 76 19.84 5.72 10.54
C LYS A 76 18.74 6.67 10.05
N ASP A 77 18.97 7.42 8.97
CA ASP A 77 17.87 8.20 8.38
C ASP A 77 16.88 7.28 7.63
N TYR A 78 15.66 7.78 7.42
CA TYR A 78 14.63 6.95 6.80
C TYR A 78 14.94 6.62 5.32
N VAL A 79 15.65 7.50 4.60
CA VAL A 79 16.06 7.28 3.20
C VAL A 79 16.94 6.02 3.08
N HIS A 80 17.94 5.90 3.95
CA HIS A 80 18.85 4.77 4.00
C HIS A 80 18.21 3.54 4.63
N LEU A 81 17.32 3.70 5.62
CA LEU A 81 16.57 2.58 6.20
C LEU A 81 15.60 1.96 5.20
N VAL A 82 14.84 2.77 4.46
CA VAL A 82 13.91 2.30 3.41
C VAL A 82 14.67 1.62 2.28
N THR A 83 15.73 2.26 1.76
CA THR A 83 16.56 1.68 0.69
C THR A 83 17.14 0.33 1.10
N ARG A 84 17.65 0.22 2.33
CA ARG A 84 18.19 -1.04 2.87
C ARG A 84 17.10 -2.11 3.05
N SER A 85 15.90 -1.71 3.48
CA SER A 85 14.77 -2.64 3.62
C SER A 85 14.36 -3.20 2.26
N LEU A 86 14.26 -2.34 1.25
CA LEU A 86 13.94 -2.74 -0.12
C LEU A 86 15.01 -3.66 -0.70
N ALA A 87 16.29 -3.35 -0.48
CA ALA A 87 17.39 -4.18 -0.93
C ALA A 87 17.32 -5.61 -0.34
N LYS A 88 17.02 -5.72 0.96
CA LYS A 88 16.83 -7.01 1.64
C LYS A 88 15.63 -7.78 1.08
N SER A 89 14.52 -7.10 0.78
CA SER A 89 13.30 -7.73 0.27
C SER A 89 13.41 -8.19 -1.18
N SER A 90 14.17 -7.49 -2.03
CA SER A 90 14.28 -7.80 -3.47
C SER A 90 15.55 -8.58 -3.85
N GLY A 91 16.52 -8.69 -2.94
CA GLY A 91 17.81 -9.33 -3.20
C GLY A 91 18.70 -8.57 -4.20
N THR A 92 18.47 -7.27 -4.36
CA THR A 92 19.21 -6.38 -5.28
C THR A 92 19.44 -5.05 -4.58
N ASP A 93 20.56 -4.38 -4.80
CA ASP A 93 20.80 -3.05 -4.25
C ASP A 93 20.19 -1.95 -5.13
N PRO A 94 19.11 -1.26 -4.71
CA PRO A 94 18.54 -0.18 -5.49
C PRO A 94 19.46 1.04 -5.45
N THR A 95 19.54 1.75 -6.56
CA THR A 95 20.12 3.10 -6.58
C THR A 95 19.08 4.09 -6.06
N MET A 96 19.52 5.08 -5.30
CA MET A 96 18.64 6.13 -4.78
C MET A 96 19.11 7.55 -5.12
N LEU A 97 18.16 8.46 -5.27
CA LEU A 97 18.35 9.89 -5.33
C LEU A 97 17.46 10.54 -4.26
N ALA A 98 18.00 11.45 -3.46
CA ALA A 98 17.24 12.19 -2.46
C ALA A 98 17.36 13.69 -2.73
N LYS A 99 16.24 14.43 -2.69
CA LYS A 99 16.22 15.88 -2.85
C LYS A 99 15.44 16.56 -1.74
N ASN A 100 16.03 17.65 -1.25
CA ASN A 100 15.32 18.60 -0.41
C ASN A 100 14.48 19.52 -1.29
N ILE A 101 13.15 19.39 -1.20
CA ILE A 101 12.16 20.19 -1.91
C ILE A 101 11.33 21.05 -0.93
N ALA A 102 11.90 21.50 0.19
CA ALA A 102 11.19 22.34 1.15
C ALA A 102 10.61 23.65 0.53
N ALA A 103 11.13 24.07 -0.62
CA ALA A 103 10.54 25.16 -1.40
C ALA A 103 9.18 24.77 -2.02
N PHE A 104 9.05 23.54 -2.55
CA PHE A 104 7.79 23.02 -3.06
C PHE A 104 6.70 23.00 -1.97
N GLU A 105 7.02 22.56 -0.75
CA GLU A 105 6.05 22.56 0.38
C GLU A 105 5.45 23.94 0.65
N ARG A 106 6.21 25.01 0.41
CA ARG A 106 5.78 26.40 0.65
C ARG A 106 5.15 27.06 -0.56
N LEU A 107 5.55 26.65 -1.76
CA LEU A 107 5.23 27.31 -3.03
C LEU A 107 4.61 26.36 -4.05
N TYR A 108 3.92 25.29 -3.60
CA TYR A 108 3.46 24.21 -4.46
C TYR A 108 2.65 24.68 -5.68
N ALA A 109 1.92 25.79 -5.56
CA ALA A 109 1.10 26.36 -6.63
C ALA A 109 1.92 27.00 -7.76
N THR A 110 3.15 27.46 -7.48
CA THR A 110 4.01 28.18 -8.42
C THR A 110 5.38 27.52 -8.58
N TYR A 111 5.55 26.32 -8.04
CA TYR A 111 6.83 25.63 -8.06
C TYR A 111 7.11 25.06 -9.46
N ASP A 112 8.19 25.49 -10.09
CA ASP A 112 8.60 24.95 -11.38
C ASP A 112 9.33 23.60 -11.20
N LEU A 113 8.60 22.52 -11.45
CA LEU A 113 9.14 21.16 -11.39
C LEU A 113 10.22 20.93 -12.45
N GLN A 114 10.05 21.49 -13.64
CA GLN A 114 10.97 21.24 -14.75
C GLN A 114 12.33 21.89 -14.49
N GLU A 115 12.31 23.11 -13.93
CA GLU A 115 13.51 23.84 -13.53
C GLU A 115 14.19 23.19 -12.32
N HIS A 116 13.44 22.86 -11.28
CA HIS A 116 14.04 22.48 -9.99
C HIS A 116 14.27 20.96 -9.81
N LEU A 117 13.60 20.12 -10.59
CA LEU A 117 13.67 18.65 -10.50
C LEU A 117 14.15 17.97 -11.79
N GLN A 118 14.85 18.68 -12.68
CA GLN A 118 15.34 18.11 -13.94
C GLN A 118 16.19 16.83 -13.76
N ASP A 119 17.09 16.82 -12.78
CA ASP A 119 17.90 15.66 -12.38
C ASP A 119 17.05 14.49 -11.85
N ALA A 120 16.02 14.79 -11.05
CA ALA A 120 15.09 13.79 -10.53
C ALA A 120 14.21 13.18 -11.63
N LEU A 121 13.84 13.99 -12.64
CA LEU A 121 13.15 13.50 -13.83
C LEU A 121 14.11 12.64 -14.68
N ALA A 122 15.33 13.11 -14.93
CA ALA A 122 16.35 12.37 -15.69
C ALA A 122 16.82 11.07 -15.00
N PHE A 123 16.64 10.96 -13.69
CA PHE A 123 16.93 9.74 -12.93
C PHE A 123 16.06 8.56 -13.38
N HIS A 124 14.87 8.81 -13.95
CA HIS A 124 13.87 7.82 -14.32
C HIS A 124 13.57 6.83 -13.17
N PRO A 125 13.02 7.33 -12.04
CA PRO A 125 12.70 6.47 -10.90
C PRO A 125 11.58 5.48 -11.23
N ASP A 126 11.69 4.28 -10.66
CA ASP A 126 10.63 3.27 -10.65
C ASP A 126 9.85 3.26 -9.32
N LEU A 127 10.36 3.98 -8.30
CA LEU A 127 9.68 4.29 -7.05
C LEU A 127 9.91 5.76 -6.68
N VAL A 128 8.83 6.47 -6.36
CA VAL A 128 8.90 7.82 -5.78
C VAL A 128 8.35 7.78 -4.36
N VAL A 129 9.14 8.27 -3.40
CA VAL A 129 8.75 8.46 -2.00
C VAL A 129 8.68 9.96 -1.75
N LEU A 130 7.48 10.47 -1.51
CA LEU A 130 7.21 11.87 -1.17
C LEU A 130 6.89 11.95 0.33
N ALA A 131 7.65 12.75 1.09
CA ALA A 131 7.59 12.83 2.56
C ALA A 131 7.67 14.27 3.07
#